data_AF-A0A7D5VHD1-F1
#
_entry.id   AF-A0A7D5VHD1-F1
#
_cell.length_a   1.000
_cell.length_b   1.000
_cell.length_c   1.000
_cell.angle_alpha   90.00
_cell.angle_beta   90.00
_cell.angle_gamma   90.00
#
_symmetry.space_group_name_H-M   'P 1'
#
loop_
_entity.id
_entity.type
_entity.pdbx_description
1 polymer ?
#
loop_
_entity_poly.entity_id
_entity_poly.type
_entity_poly.pdbx_seq_one_letter_code
_entity_poly.pdbx_strand_id
1 'polypeptide(L)'
;MADIGISYDASVAPAPLRVRVRLSLSGTAIRATLEGVPPFVAALRPVGNVGELILSGVAWPVAQTLAVLLPPVGHRLLQGQSFDLLPLPAPPPLHVKGHSLTLVLDGPSLSSRGGMLSFTATPRLA
;
A
#
# COMPACT_ATOMS: atom_id res chain seq x y z
N MET A 1 -18.39 -28.55 21.05
CA MET A 1 -18.69 -27.35 21.86
C MET A 1 -18.60 -26.16 20.91
N ALA A 2 -19.61 -25.29 20.87
CA ALA A 2 -19.53 -24.08 20.05
C ALA A 2 -18.60 -23.09 20.76
N ASP A 3 -17.55 -22.63 20.07
CA ASP A 3 -16.67 -21.60 20.61
C ASP A 3 -17.50 -20.34 20.86
N ILE A 4 -17.61 -19.93 22.12
CA ILE A 4 -18.26 -18.67 22.49
C ILE A 4 -17.28 -17.55 22.11
N GLY A 5 -17.46 -16.99 20.92
CA GLY A 5 -16.69 -15.87 20.41
C GLY A 5 -17.40 -14.53 20.64
N ILE A 6 -16.65 -13.50 21.00
CA ILE A 6 -17.14 -12.12 21.06
C ILE A 6 -16.67 -11.41 19.79
N SER A 7 -17.60 -10.90 19.00
CA SER A 7 -17.29 -10.18 17.77
C SER A 7 -17.16 -8.68 18.04
N TYR A 8 -16.22 -8.03 17.36
CA TYR A 8 -15.98 -6.59 17.47
C TYR A 8 -15.86 -5.98 16.07
N ASP A 9 -16.52 -4.84 15.88
CA ASP A 9 -16.28 -3.95 14.74
C ASP A 9 -15.10 -3.04 15.07
N ALA A 10 -14.16 -2.92 14.12
CA ALA A 10 -13.03 -2.01 14.22
C ALA A 10 -13.25 -0.78 13.34
N SER A 11 -13.05 0.40 13.92
CA SER A 11 -13.06 1.69 13.23
C SER A 11 -11.78 2.45 13.51
N VAL A 12 -11.37 3.33 12.58
CA VAL A 12 -10.13 4.11 12.71
C VAL A 12 -10.41 5.61 12.62
N ALA A 13 -9.68 6.40 13.40
CA ALA A 13 -9.75 7.87 13.39
C ALA A 13 -8.36 8.49 13.26
N PRO A 14 -8.17 9.54 12.43
CA PRO A 14 -9.19 10.17 11.58
C PRO A 14 -9.55 9.32 10.35
N ALA A 15 -10.83 9.35 9.96
CA ALA A 15 -11.31 8.76 8.71
C ALA A 15 -11.73 9.87 7.73
N PRO A 16 -11.29 9.85 6.45
CA PRO A 16 -10.40 8.86 5.84
C PRO A 16 -8.92 9.07 6.24
N LEU A 17 -8.18 7.97 6.36
CA LEU A 17 -6.72 8.01 6.53
C LEU A 17 -6.06 8.48 5.22
N ARG A 18 -5.34 9.61 5.29
CA ARG A 18 -4.60 10.14 4.14
C ARG A 18 -3.15 9.65 4.19
N VAL A 19 -2.84 8.65 3.37
CA VAL A 19 -1.49 8.12 3.20
C VAL A 19 -0.85 8.75 1.97
N ARG A 20 0.45 9.09 2.04
CA ARG A 20 1.19 9.58 0.88
C ARG A 20 1.75 8.38 0.11
N VAL A 21 1.60 8.39 -1.21
CA VAL A 21 2.23 7.39 -2.07
C VAL A 21 3.38 8.07 -2.81
N ARG A 22 4.60 7.56 -2.64
CA ARG A 22 5.76 7.97 -3.41
C ARG A 22 5.95 7.01 -4.57
N LEU A 23 6.13 7.56 -5.77
CA LEU A 23 6.44 6.77 -6.96
C LEU A 23 7.92 6.93 -7.29
N SER A 24 8.57 5.82 -7.63
CA SER A 24 9.98 5.75 -8.00
C SER A 24 10.20 4.72 -9.09
N LEU A 25 11.38 4.74 -9.70
CA LEU A 25 11.80 3.71 -10.67
C LEU A 25 12.60 2.63 -9.96
N SER A 26 12.24 1.38 -10.22
CA SER A 26 13.01 0.21 -9.82
C SER A 26 13.34 -0.61 -11.06
N GLY A 27 14.53 -0.38 -11.63
CA GLY A 27 14.94 -0.98 -12.91
C GLY A 27 14.01 -0.53 -14.05
N THR A 28 13.25 -1.47 -14.60
CA THR A 28 12.26 -1.22 -15.66
C THR A 28 10.84 -1.11 -15.14
N ALA A 29 10.58 -1.02 -13.83
CA ALA A 29 9.22 -0.93 -13.28
C ALA A 29 8.99 0.35 -12.47
N ILE A 30 7.74 0.79 -12.41
CA ILE A 30 7.30 1.84 -11.48
C ILE A 30 7.01 1.19 -10.13
N ARG A 31 7.76 1.61 -9.11
CA ARG A 31 7.58 1.20 -7.71
C ARG A 31 6.82 2.27 -6.96
N ALA A 32 5.73 1.88 -6.32
CA ALA A 32 5.00 2.71 -5.39
C ALA A 32 5.36 2.33 -3.97
N THR A 33 5.70 3.31 -3.15
CA THR A 33 6.03 3.16 -1.73
C THR A 33 5.05 3.98 -0.91
N LEU A 34 4.43 3.36 0.10
CA LEU A 34 3.58 4.06 1.05
C LEU A 34 4.45 4.81 2.07
N GLU A 35 4.30 6.13 2.13
CA GLU A 35 5.02 7.02 3.02
C GLU A 35 4.05 7.90 3.83
N GLY A 36 4.54 8.44 4.95
CA GLY A 36 3.81 9.42 5.75
C GLY A 36 2.45 8.91 6.23
N VAL A 37 2.37 7.65 6.67
CA VAL A 37 1.16 7.10 7.29
C VAL A 37 0.92 7.87 8.59
N PRO A 38 -0.14 8.68 8.70
CA PRO A 38 -0.37 9.47 9.90
C PRO A 38 -0.65 8.55 11.09
N PRO A 39 -0.39 8.99 12.33
CA PRO A 39 -0.88 8.30 13.51
C PRO A 39 -2.42 8.21 13.44
N PHE A 40 -2.94 7.07 13.85
CA PHE A 40 -4.38 6.83 13.92
C PHE A 40 -4.73 6.13 15.23
N VAL A 41 -6.00 6.18 15.61
CA VAL A 41 -6.53 5.43 16.75
C VAL A 41 -7.50 4.39 16.20
N ALA A 42 -7.45 3.18 16.75
CA ALA A 42 -8.45 2.15 16.48
C ALA A 42 -9.47 2.13 17.63
N ALA A 43 -10.75 2.06 17.31
CA ALA A 43 -11.82 1.85 18.27
C ALA A 43 -12.51 0.52 17.97
N LEU A 44 -12.60 -0.35 18.97
CA LEU A 44 -13.30 -1.62 18.90
C LEU A 44 -14.66 -1.49 19.57
N ARG A 45 -15.72 -1.80 18.83
CA ARG A 45 -17.09 -1.81 19.35
C ARG A 45 -17.62 -3.24 19.31
N PRO A 46 -18.07 -3.81 20.44
CA PRO A 46 -18.64 -5.14 20.43
C PRO A 46 -19.93 -5.15 19.63
N VAL A 47 -20.14 -6.23 18.89
CA VAL A 47 -21.33 -6.48 18.08
C VAL A 47 -21.80 -7.90 18.35
N GLY A 48 -23.11 -8.10 18.43
CA GLY A 48 -23.66 -9.40 18.78
C GLY A 48 -25.01 -9.34 19.47
N ASN A 49 -25.46 -10.51 19.93
CA ASN A 49 -26.65 -10.64 20.77
C ASN A 49 -26.39 -10.09 22.20
N VAL A 50 -27.45 -9.94 23.00
CA VAL A 50 -27.37 -9.37 24.35
C VAL A 50 -26.38 -10.13 25.25
N GLY A 51 -26.28 -11.46 25.09
CA GLY A 51 -25.34 -12.28 25.85
C GLY A 51 -23.88 -11.99 25.49
N GLU A 52 -23.58 -11.87 24.19
CA GLU A 52 -22.27 -11.49 23.67
C GLU A 52 -21.88 -10.08 24.10
N LEU A 53 -22.83 -9.14 24.16
CA LEU A 53 -22.58 -7.78 24.65
C LEU A 53 -22.22 -7.77 26.14
N ILE A 54 -22.89 -8.58 26.98
CA ILE A 54 -22.55 -8.70 28.40
C ILE A 54 -21.15 -9.32 28.57
N LEU A 55 -20.86 -10.40 27.85
CA LEU A 55 -19.53 -11.03 27.86
C LEU A 55 -18.45 -10.06 27.33
N SER A 56 -18.79 -9.20 26.38
CA SER A 56 -17.88 -8.17 25.86
C SER A 56 -17.48 -7.14 26.90
N GLY A 57 -18.34 -6.89 27.91
CA GLY A 57 -18.01 -6.03 29.04
C GLY A 57 -16.90 -6.64 29.91
N VAL A 58 -16.91 -7.96 30.09
CA VAL A 58 -15.85 -8.69 30.81
C VAL A 58 -14.56 -8.73 29.99
N ALA A 59 -14.68 -8.90 28.67
CA ALA A 59 -13.54 -8.88 27.74
C ALA A 59 -13.07 -7.46 27.36
N TRP A 60 -13.71 -6.41 27.89
CA TRP A 60 -13.42 -5.02 27.53
C TRP A 60 -11.96 -4.60 27.73
N PRO A 61 -11.27 -5.00 28.81
CA PRO A 61 -9.84 -4.68 28.97
C PRO A 61 -8.97 -5.27 27.85
N VAL A 62 -9.33 -6.45 27.35
CA VAL A 62 -8.64 -7.08 26.21
C VAL A 62 -8.88 -6.28 24.94
N ALA A 63 -10.13 -5.88 24.66
CA ALA A 63 -10.47 -5.03 23.52
C ALA A 63 -9.74 -3.67 23.57
N GLN A 64 -9.65 -3.05 24.75
CA GLN A 64 -8.89 -1.81 24.93
C GLN A 64 -7.39 -1.99 24.65
N THR A 65 -6.81 -3.10 25.12
CA THR A 65 -5.40 -3.42 24.84
C THR A 65 -5.18 -3.61 23.34
N LEU A 66 -6.06 -4.33 22.66
CA LEU A 66 -6.00 -4.52 21.21
C LEU A 66 -6.14 -3.19 20.45
N ALA A 67 -7.07 -2.33 20.86
CA ALA A 67 -7.28 -1.00 20.28
C ALA A 67 -6.03 -0.11 20.38
N VAL A 68 -5.24 -0.23 21.44
CA VAL A 68 -3.97 0.49 21.62
C VAL A 68 -2.83 -0.12 20.80
N LEU A 69 -2.80 -1.45 20.62
CA LEU A 69 -1.75 -2.14 19.87
C LEU A 69 -1.95 -2.11 18.36
N LEU A 70 -3.19 -2.03 17.88
CA LEU A 70 -3.52 -2.03 16.46
C LEU A 70 -2.88 -0.88 15.68
N PRO A 71 -2.89 0.39 16.17
CA PRO A 71 -2.27 1.48 15.44
C PRO A 71 -0.77 1.38 15.20
N PRO A 72 0.10 1.11 16.20
CA PRO A 72 1.53 0.99 15.94
C PRO A 72 1.85 -0.20 15.04
N VAL A 73 1.11 -1.31 15.15
CA VAL A 73 1.27 -2.48 14.27
C VAL A 73 0.85 -2.14 12.85
N GLY A 74 -0.33 -1.55 12.66
CA GLY A 74 -0.81 -1.14 11.33
C GLY A 74 0.06 -0.07 10.68
N HIS A 75 0.54 0.91 11.45
CA HIS A 75 1.50 1.90 10.97
C HIS A 75 2.79 1.23 10.47
N ARG A 76 3.38 0.32 11.24
CA ARG A 76 4.58 -0.42 10.81
C ARG A 76 4.34 -1.32 9.60
N LEU A 77 3.15 -1.92 9.50
CA LEU A 77 2.79 -2.76 8.36
C LEU A 77 2.60 -1.95 7.09
N LEU A 78 2.11 -0.71 7.17
CA LEU A 78 1.85 0.14 6.01
C LEU A 78 3.06 0.99 5.60
N GLN A 79 3.78 1.55 6.58
CA GLN A 79 4.89 2.46 6.35
C GLN A 79 6.04 1.73 5.63
N GLY A 80 6.44 2.23 4.46
CA GLY A 80 7.55 1.69 3.67
C GLY A 80 7.21 0.48 2.82
N GLN A 81 5.95 0.00 2.86
CA GLN A 81 5.50 -1.03 1.93
C GLN A 81 5.65 -0.55 0.51
N SER A 82 6.28 -1.40 -0.31
CA SER A 82 6.59 -1.11 -1.69
C SER A 82 6.02 -2.19 -2.58
N PHE A 83 5.33 -1.76 -3.64
CA PHE A 83 4.76 -2.63 -4.65
C PHE A 83 5.13 -2.12 -6.04
N ASP A 84 5.51 -3.05 -6.90
CA ASP A 84 5.80 -2.75 -8.30
C ASP A 84 4.47 -2.76 -9.07
N LEU A 85 4.08 -1.59 -9.58
CA LEU A 85 2.75 -1.38 -10.18
C LEU A 85 2.67 -1.96 -11.59
N LEU A 86 3.60 -1.57 -12.46
CA LEU A 86 3.70 -2.04 -13.83
C LEU A 86 5.14 -1.97 -14.33
N PRO A 87 5.57 -2.93 -15.18
CA PRO A 87 6.76 -2.76 -15.99
C PRO A 87 6.53 -1.63 -17.01
N LEU A 88 7.55 -0.84 -17.25
CA LEU A 88 7.59 0.16 -18.30
C LEU A 88 7.45 -0.53 -19.67
N PRO A 89 6.69 0.05 -20.61
CA PRO A 89 6.58 -0.50 -21.93
C PRO A 89 7.96 -0.55 -22.59
N ALA A 90 8.34 -1.73 -23.07
CA ALA A 90 9.56 -1.88 -23.85
C ALA A 90 9.39 -1.18 -25.20
N PRO A 91 10.42 -0.48 -25.70
CA PRO A 91 10.38 0.10 -27.04
C PRO A 91 10.20 -1.00 -28.10
N PRO A 92 9.39 -0.77 -29.15
CA PRO A 92 9.21 -1.74 -30.21
C PRO A 92 10.55 -1.98 -30.94
N PRO A 93 10.78 -3.20 -31.47
CA PRO A 93 11.98 -3.50 -32.23
C PRO A 93 12.05 -2.64 -33.50
N LEU A 94 13.26 -2.16 -33.83
CA LEU A 94 13.51 -1.42 -35.04
C LEU A 94 13.89 -2.39 -36.16
N HIS A 95 13.15 -2.37 -37.26
CA HIS A 95 13.49 -3.14 -38.45
C HIS A 95 14.28 -2.28 -39.43
N VAL A 96 15.56 -2.60 -39.64
CA VAL A 96 16.43 -1.90 -40.59
C VAL A 96 17.06 -2.93 -41.53
N LYS A 97 16.82 -2.80 -42.84
CA LYS A 97 17.39 -3.68 -43.87
C LYS A 97 17.24 -5.19 -43.56
N GLY A 98 16.04 -5.61 -43.13
CA GLY A 98 15.74 -7.00 -42.81
C GLY A 98 16.30 -7.52 -41.48
N HIS A 99 16.98 -6.68 -40.70
CA HIS A 99 17.47 -7.03 -39.36
C HIS A 99 16.60 -6.38 -38.30
N SER A 100 16.26 -7.14 -37.25
CA SER A 100 15.53 -6.65 -36.08
C SER A 100 16.53 -6.22 -35.00
N LEU A 101 16.51 -4.94 -34.66
CA LEU A 101 17.33 -4.35 -33.62
C LEU A 101 16.48 -4.15 -32.36
N THR A 102 16.95 -4.67 -31.23
CA THR A 102 16.30 -4.49 -29.92
C THR A 102 16.85 -3.22 -29.26
N LEU A 103 15.96 -2.30 -28.92
CA LEU A 103 16.29 -1.11 -28.15
C LEU A 103 16.24 -1.42 -26.65
N VAL A 104 17.27 -1.03 -25.93
CA VAL A 104 17.33 -1.05 -24.47
C VAL A 104 17.31 0.39 -23.98
N LEU A 105 16.58 0.65 -22.89
CA LEU A 105 16.48 1.97 -22.29
C LEU A 105 17.60 2.13 -21.24
N ASP A 106 18.41 3.18 -21.39
CA ASP A 106 19.50 3.54 -20.47
C ASP A 106 19.16 4.83 -19.70
N GLY A 107 19.68 4.95 -18.48
CA GLY A 107 19.45 6.13 -17.61
C GLY A 107 17.98 6.53 -17.40
N PRO A 108 17.09 5.62 -16.97
CA PRO A 108 15.68 5.96 -16.77
C PRO A 108 15.47 6.97 -15.63
N SER A 109 14.62 7.96 -15.87
CA SER A 109 14.23 8.98 -14.90
C SER A 109 12.71 9.19 -14.90
N LEU A 110 12.17 9.51 -13.72
CA LEU A 110 10.75 9.77 -13.50
C LEU A 110 10.60 11.20 -12.97
N SER A 111 9.74 11.99 -13.60
CA SER A 111 9.41 13.35 -13.18
C SER A 111 7.90 13.56 -13.20
N SER A 112 7.42 14.61 -12.52
CA SER A 112 6.01 15.01 -12.58
C SER A 112 5.93 16.41 -13.18
N ARG A 113 5.10 16.58 -14.22
CA ARG A 113 4.85 17.87 -14.87
C ARG A 113 3.35 18.05 -15.06
N GLY A 114 2.77 19.07 -14.43
CA GLY A 114 1.33 19.37 -14.53
C GLY A 114 0.43 18.24 -14.01
N GLY A 115 0.88 17.47 -13.01
CA GLY A 115 0.16 16.30 -12.49
C GLY A 115 0.32 15.03 -13.32
N MET A 116 0.97 15.10 -14.49
CA MET A 116 1.28 13.94 -15.31
C MET A 116 2.67 13.40 -14.97
N LEU A 117 2.79 12.09 -14.83
CA LEU A 117 4.08 11.42 -14.70
C LEU A 117 4.76 11.37 -16.07
N SER A 118 5.99 11.84 -16.14
CA SER A 118 6.83 11.78 -17.33
C SER A 118 8.01 10.85 -17.06
N PHE A 119 8.16 9.89 -17.96
CA PHE A 119 9.29 8.97 -18.00
C PHE A 119 10.25 9.41 -19.10
N THR A 120 11.55 9.44 -18.81
CA THR A 120 12.58 9.77 -19.80
C THR A 120 13.75 8.80 -19.65
N ALA A 121 14.16 8.21 -20.76
CA ALA A 121 15.32 7.33 -20.85
C ALA A 121 15.98 7.51 -22.22
N THR A 122 17.27 7.21 -22.31
CA THR A 122 18.03 7.25 -23.56
C THR A 122 18.00 5.87 -24.22
N PRO A 123 17.49 5.74 -25.46
CA PRO A 123 17.54 4.45 -26.15
C PRO A 123 18.97 4.12 -26.57
N ARG A 124 19.39 2.88 -26.35
CA ARG A 124 20.64 2.31 -26.87
C ARG A 124 20.36 0.97 -27.55
N LEU A 125 21.19 0.60 -28.51
CA LEU A 125 21.13 -0.72 -29.15
C LEU A 125 21.78 -1.76 -28.23
N ALA A 126 21.10 -2.89 -28.05
CA ALA A 126 21.65 -4.06 -27.36
C ALA A 126 22.67 -4.80 -28.23
#